data_AF-A0A838VUW7-F1
#
_entry.id   AF-A0A838VUW7-F1
#
_cell.length_a   1.000
_cell.length_b   1.000
_cell.length_c   1.000
_cell.angle_alpha   90.00
_cell.angle_beta   90.00
_cell.angle_gamma   90.00
#
_symmetry.space_group_name_H-M   'P 1'
#
loop_
_entity.id
_entity.type
_entity.pdbx_description
1 polymer ?
#
loop_
_entity_poly.entity_id
_entity_poly.type
_entity_poly.pdbx_seq_one_letter_code
_entity_poly.pdbx_strand_id
1 'polypeptide(L)' 'MLEHDVIIVGGGLAGCRAAVEIARIDPTLNVAIVAKTHPIRSHSVAAQGGM' A
#
# COMPACT_ATOMS: atom_id res chain seq x y z
N MET A 1 20.18 5.28 -6.69
CA MET A 1 18.96 4.60 -7.19
C MET A 1 18.15 4.18 -5.97
N LEU A 2 16.82 4.20 -6.02
CA LEU A 2 16.00 3.59 -4.96
C LEU A 2 15.80 2.11 -5.32
N GLU A 3 16.06 1.23 -4.38
CA GLU A 3 15.95 -0.23 -4.54
C GLU A 3 15.11 -0.79 -3.41
N HIS A 4 14.16 -1.66 -3.79
CA HIS A 4 13.21 -2.29 -2.89
C HIS A 4 12.95 -3.71 -3.43
N ASP A 5 12.78 -4.68 -2.52
CA ASP A 5 12.44 -6.06 -2.90
C ASP A 5 11.03 -6.12 -3.50
N VAL A 6 10.14 -5.25 -3.01
CA VAL A 6 8.76 -5.12 -3.48
C VAL A 6 8.37 -3.66 -3.62
N ILE A 7 7.78 -3.32 -4.77
CA ILE A 7 7.19 -2.00 -5.04
C ILE A 7 5.70 -2.15 -5.32
N ILE A 8 4.87 -1.44 -4.56
CA ILE A 8 3.42 -1.37 -4.73
C ILE A 8 3.06 0.00 -5.29
N VAL A 9 2.35 0.02 -6.42
CA VAL A 9 1.85 1.26 -7.04
C VAL A 9 0.38 1.46 -6.67
N GLY A 10 0.13 2.40 -5.75
CA GLY A 10 -1.20 2.78 -5.28
C GLY A 10 -1.37 2.62 -3.77
N GLY A 11 -1.52 3.74 -3.05
CA GLY A 11 -1.76 3.78 -1.60
C GLY A 11 -3.23 3.67 -1.19
N GLY A 12 -4.04 2.90 -1.93
CA GLY A 12 -5.44 2.61 -1.57
C GLY A 12 -5.56 1.45 -0.58
N LEU A 13 -6.79 1.07 -0.22
CA LEU A 13 -7.02 -0.05 0.73
C LEU A 13 -6.28 -1.32 0.32
N ALA A 14 -6.34 -1.70 -0.96
CA ALA A 14 -5.67 -2.89 -1.46
C ALA A 14 -4.13 -2.81 -1.34
N GLY A 15 -3.53 -1.69 -1.77
CA GLY A 15 -2.07 -1.53 -1.73
C GLY A 15 -1.52 -1.43 -0.31
N CYS A 16 -2.19 -0.69 0.57
CA CYS A 16 -1.83 -0.63 1.98
C CYS A 16 -1.98 -1.99 2.66
N ARG A 17 -3.05 -2.75 2.37
CA ARG A 17 -3.26 -4.08 2.93
C ARG A 17 -2.19 -5.07 2.45
N ALA A 18 -1.86 -5.03 1.17
CA ALA A 18 -0.78 -5.85 0.59
C ALA A 18 0.56 -5.54 1.26
N ALA A 19 0.92 -4.26 1.42
CA ALA A 19 2.17 -3.86 2.08
C ALA A 19 2.26 -4.39 3.52
N VAL A 20 1.17 -4.27 4.29
CA VAL A 20 1.10 -4.80 5.66
C VAL A 20 1.27 -6.33 5.65
N GLU A 21 0.60 -7.05 4.76
CA GLU A 21 0.71 -8.51 4.73
C GLU A 21 2.10 -8.99 4.30
N ILE A 22 2.74 -8.32 3.34
CA ILE A 22 4.11 -8.66 2.92
C ILE A 22 5.07 -8.45 4.09
N ALA A 23 5.01 -7.30 4.76
CA ALA A 23 5.84 -7.01 5.93
C ALA A 23 5.55 -7.94 7.13
N ARG A 24 4.34 -8.52 7.21
CA ARG A 24 3.99 -9.52 8.24
C ARG A 24 4.52 -10.92 7.91
N ILE A 25 4.47 -11.33 6.65
CA ILE A 25 4.93 -12.66 6.19
C ILE A 25 6.45 -12.73 6.25
N ASP A 26 7.13 -11.68 5.77
CA ASP A 26 8.57 -11.58 5.79
C ASP A 26 9.01 -10.15 6.16
N PRO A 27 9.33 -9.91 7.45
CA PRO A 27 9.79 -8.61 7.92
C PRO A 27 11.15 -8.17 7.36
N THR A 28 11.89 -9.06 6.68
CA THR A 28 13.19 -8.73 6.09
C THR A 28 13.08 -8.05 4.73
N LEU A 29 11.92 -8.16 4.08
CA LEU A 29 11.67 -7.53 2.79
C LEU A 29 11.54 -6.01 2.91
N ASN A 30 12.29 -5.29 2.09
CA ASN A 30 12.15 -3.86 1.92
C ASN A 30 10.98 -3.55 0.96
N VAL A 31 9.87 -3.07 1.51
CA VAL A 31 8.63 -2.78 0.77
C VAL A 31 8.44 -1.27 0.61
N ALA A 32 8.22 -0.82 -0.63
CA ALA A 32 7.84 0.55 -0.94
C ALA A 32 6.41 0.66 -1.47
N ILE A 33 5.72 1.75 -1.09
CA ILE A 33 4.45 2.15 -1.69
C ILE A 33 4.66 3.48 -2.42
N VAL A 34 4.33 3.50 -3.70
CA VAL A 34 4.33 4.71 -4.53
C VAL A 34 2.89 5.12 -4.78
N ALA A 35 2.53 6.35 -4.41
CA ALA A 35 1.18 6.87 -4.59
C ALA A 35 1.20 8.31 -5.11
N LYS A 36 0.27 8.62 -6.02
CA LYS A 36 0.07 9.98 -6.55
C LYS A 36 -0.36 10.98 -5.47
N THR A 37 -1.08 10.49 -4.46
CA THR A 37 -1.60 11.28 -3.35
C THR A 37 -1.30 10.57 -2.03
N HIS A 38 -1.45 11.29 -0.92
CA HIS A 38 -1.39 10.69 0.40
C HIS A 38 -2.37 9.49 0.52
N PRO A 39 -2.01 8.37 1.19
CA PRO A 39 -2.84 7.16 1.23
C PRO A 39 -4.30 7.37 1.68
N ILE A 40 -4.50 8.23 2.69
CA ILE A 40 -5.84 8.60 3.21
C ILE A 40 -6.69 9.37 2.17
N ARG A 41 -6.09 9.88 1.08
CA ARG A 41 -6.79 10.53 -0.03
C ARG A 41 -7.07 9.59 -1.21
N SER A 42 -6.86 8.28 -1.05
CA SER A 42 -7.28 7.31 -2.07
C SER A 42 -8.80 7.28 -2.21
N HIS A 43 -9.32 6.99 -3.41
CA HIS A 43 -10.77 6.98 -3.65
C HIS A 43 -11.52 5.93 -2.81
N SER A 44 -10.82 4.94 -2.27
CA SER A 44 -11.40 3.99 -1.31
C SER A 44 -12.03 4.68 -0.10
N VAL A 45 -11.56 5.87 0.30
CA VAL A 45 -12.15 6.66 1.39
C VAL A 45 -13.57 7.14 1.10
N ALA A 46 -13.98 7.17 -0.17
CA ALA A 46 -15.32 7.63 -0.59
C ALA A 46 -16.40 6.55 -0.46
N ALA A 47 -16.05 5.32 -0.05
CA ALA A 47 -17.03 4.26 0.15
C ALA A 47 -17.95 4.58 1.34
N GLN A 48 -19.27 4.59 1.09
CA GLN A 48 -20.29 4.94 2.09
C GLN A 48 -21.29 3.81 2.38
N GLY A 49 -21.43 2.84 1.47
CA GLY A 49 -22.44 1.78 1.59
C GLY A 49 -22.09 0.70 2.62
N GLY A 50 -20.80 0.37 2.76
CA GLY A 50 -20.31 -0.74 3.56
C GLY A 50 -19.27 -1.57 2.80
N MET A 51 -18.86 -2.69 3.42
CA MET A 51 -18.02 -3.72 2.80
C MET A 51 -18.79 -5.03 2.78
#